data_AF-A0A2V6ZFX6-F1
#
_entry.id   AF-A0A2V6ZFX6-F1
#
_cell.length_a   1.000
_cell.length_b   1.000
_cell.length_c   1.000
_cell.angle_alpha   90.00
_cell.angle_beta   90.00
_cell.angle_gamma   90.00
#
_symmetry.space_group_name_H-M   'P 1'
#
loop_
_entity.id
_entity.type
_entity.pdbx_description
1 polymer ?
#
loop_
_entity_poly.entity_id
_entity_poly.type
_entity_poly.pdbx_seq_one_letter_code
_entity_poly.pdbx_strand_id
1 'polypeptide(L)'
;DYRLYDIQHAVLPTRLPLAEFYDELIRTQRVLAMKHLGWSALRDLATIVLGQLARGQTNFVRSLWKFNQVYDPALMLADHRRPVAYEMKLPPPPQATIDPQGLYILNPRGRSGRSIDDATEQFVEATRTGTSE
;
A
#
# COMPACT_ATOMS: atom_id res chain seq x y z
N ASP A 1 -6.93 -11.00 6.20
CA ASP A 1 -6.56 -9.95 7.18
C ASP A 1 -5.88 -8.83 6.40
N TYR A 2 -6.51 -7.65 6.30
CA TYR A 2 -5.99 -6.55 5.47
C TYR A 2 -4.65 -6.01 6.00
N ARG A 3 -4.32 -6.27 7.28
CA ARG A 3 -3.07 -5.89 7.93
C ARG A 3 -1.84 -6.61 7.36
N LEU A 4 -2.04 -7.71 6.63
CA LEU A 4 -0.97 -8.46 5.94
C LEU A 4 -0.54 -7.82 4.62
N TYR A 5 -1.32 -6.87 4.11
CA TYR A 5 -1.04 -6.17 2.86
C TYR A 5 -0.67 -4.73 3.18
N ASP A 6 0.58 -4.54 3.58
CA ASP A 6 1.17 -3.22 3.66
C ASP A 6 1.35 -2.66 2.24
N ILE A 7 0.32 -1.96 1.75
CA ILE A 7 0.33 -1.34 0.43
C ILE A 7 1.51 -0.38 0.30
N GLN A 8 1.92 0.32 1.35
CA GLN A 8 2.98 1.32 1.26
C GLN A 8 4.35 0.66 1.07
N HIS A 9 4.67 -0.38 1.83
CA HIS A 9 5.93 -1.12 1.67
C HIS A 9 5.93 -2.02 0.42
N ALA A 10 4.77 -2.56 0.03
CA ALA A 10 4.67 -3.49 -1.10
C ALA A 10 4.69 -2.81 -2.48
N VAL A 11 4.19 -1.56 -2.60
CA VAL A 11 4.12 -0.87 -3.91
C VAL A 11 5.29 0.05 -4.18
N LEU A 12 6.05 0.42 -3.15
CA LEU A 12 7.23 1.27 -3.33
C LEU A 12 8.44 0.42 -3.74
N PRO A 13 9.28 0.90 -4.67
CA PRO A 13 10.50 0.19 -5.07
C PRO A 13 11.59 0.34 -4.00
N THR A 14 11.34 -0.19 -2.81
CA THR A 14 12.26 -0.17 -1.67
C THR A 14 12.79 -1.57 -1.38
N ARG A 15 14.04 -1.63 -0.90
CA ARG A 15 14.65 -2.85 -0.37
C ARG A 15 14.86 -2.77 1.14
N LEU A 16 14.42 -1.69 1.77
CA LEU A 16 14.60 -1.47 3.20
C LEU A 16 13.74 -2.45 4.00
N PRO A 17 14.24 -2.95 5.14
CA PRO A 17 13.41 -3.62 6.13
C PRO A 17 12.23 -2.75 6.55
N LEU A 18 11.10 -3.38 6.88
CA LEU A 18 9.83 -2.71 7.18
C LEU A 18 9.97 -1.56 8.20
N ALA A 19 10.71 -1.80 9.29
CA ALA A 19 10.92 -0.80 10.33
C ALA A 19 11.72 0.42 9.85
N GLU A 20 12.81 0.19 9.11
CA GLU A 20 13.65 1.24 8.54
C GLU A 20 12.89 2.05 7.49
N PHE A 21 12.09 1.37 6.67
CA PHE A 21 11.23 2.03 5.69
C PHE A 21 10.27 3.03 6.34
N TYR A 22 9.56 2.65 7.41
CA TYR A 22 8.62 3.55 8.08
C TYR A 22 9.30 4.73 8.79
N ASP A 23 10.47 4.51 9.35
CA ASP A 23 11.31 5.57 9.92
C ASP A 23 11.70 6.59 8.85
N GLU A 24 12.20 6.13 7.70
CA GLU A 24 12.57 7.01 6.59
C GLU A 24 11.36 7.70 5.95
N LEU A 25 10.24 6.98 5.80
CA LEU A 25 9.01 7.52 5.25
C LEU A 25 8.51 8.70 6.09
N ILE A 26 8.40 8.51 7.40
CA ILE A 26 7.92 9.55 8.31
C ILE A 26 8.91 10.69 8.41
N ARG A 27 10.22 10.41 8.44
CA ARG A 27 11.25 11.45 8.41
C ARG A 27 11.12 12.31 7.15
N THR A 28 10.92 11.69 5.99
CA THR A 28 10.74 12.40 4.72
C THR A 28 9.47 13.24 4.72
N GLN A 29 8.35 12.67 5.19
CA GLN A 29 7.08 13.39 5.31
C GLN A 29 7.18 14.59 6.26
N ARG A 30 7.90 14.45 7.38
CA ARG A 30 8.16 15.56 8.32
C ARG A 30 8.98 16.67 7.67
N VAL A 31 10.06 16.32 6.97
CA VAL A 31 10.91 17.30 6.27
C VAL A 31 10.11 18.02 5.18
N LEU A 32 9.31 17.30 4.39
CA LEU A 32 8.43 17.89 3.37
C LEU A 32 7.40 18.81 4.02
N ALA A 33 6.69 18.33 5.04
CA ALA A 33 5.69 19.12 5.76
C ALA A 33 6.29 20.41 6.31
N MET A 34 7.43 20.35 7.00
CA MET A 34 8.12 21.53 7.55
C MET A 34 8.68 22.44 6.46
N LYS A 35 9.22 21.89 5.37
CA LYS A 35 9.74 22.68 4.24
C LYS A 35 8.64 23.46 3.53
N HIS A 36 7.46 22.88 3.39
CA HIS A 36 6.30 23.51 2.76
C HIS A 36 5.48 24.38 3.75
N LEU A 37 5.57 24.14 5.05
CA LEU A 37 5.24 25.09 6.13
C LEU A 37 6.35 26.15 6.28
N GLY A 38 6.72 26.77 5.17
CA GLY A 38 7.76 27.80 5.15
C GLY A 38 7.44 28.98 6.09
N TRP A 39 8.48 29.74 6.44
CA TRP A 39 8.38 30.90 7.35
C TRP A 39 7.38 31.97 6.88
N SER A 40 7.20 32.12 5.57
CA SER A 40 6.17 32.97 4.97
C SER A 40 4.76 32.44 5.22
N ALA A 41 4.51 31.16 4.90
CA ALA A 41 3.22 30.51 5.14
C ALA A 41 2.83 30.53 6.62
N LEU A 42 3.79 30.38 7.53
CA LEU A 42 3.57 30.47 8.97
C LEU A 42 3.13 31.88 9.41
N ARG A 43 3.71 32.94 8.83
CA ARG A 43 3.30 34.33 9.08
C ARG A 43 1.90 34.63 8.54
N ASP A 44 1.61 34.16 7.33
CA ASP A 44 0.30 34.35 6.71
C ASP A 44 -0.78 33.58 7.47
N LEU A 45 -0.46 32.39 7.96
CA LEU A 45 -1.34 31.61 8.83
C LEU A 45 -1.52 32.22 10.22
N ALA A 46 -0.54 32.97 10.75
CA ALA A 46 -0.59 33.48 12.12
C ALA A 46 -1.80 34.40 12.35
N THR A 47 -2.11 35.29 11.41
CA THR A 47 -3.28 36.20 11.51
C THR A 47 -4.60 35.44 11.47
N ILE A 48 -4.70 34.43 10.60
CA ILE A 48 -5.86 33.55 10.49
C ILE A 48 -6.03 32.73 11.77
N VAL A 49 -4.96 32.13 12.28
CA VAL A 49 -4.96 31.33 13.50
C VAL A 49 -5.35 32.17 14.70
N LEU A 50 -4.80 33.38 14.86
CA LEU A 50 -5.19 34.31 15.93
C LEU A 50 -6.67 34.67 15.84
N GLY A 51 -7.18 34.97 14.64
CA GLY A 51 -8.59 35.27 14.42
C GLY A 51 -9.52 34.07 14.67
N GLN A 52 -9.05 32.84 14.42
CA GLN A 52 -9.80 31.62 14.72
C GLN A 52 -9.77 31.28 16.21
N LEU A 53 -8.62 31.46 16.88
CA LEU A 53 -8.48 31.29 18.32
C LEU A 53 -9.33 32.30 19.10
N ALA A 54 -9.38 33.56 18.66
CA ALA A 54 -10.25 34.58 19.23
C ALA A 54 -11.75 34.21 19.12
N ARG A 55 -12.12 33.39 18.12
CA ARG A 55 -13.46 32.82 17.94
C ARG A 55 -13.64 31.44 18.61
N GLY A 56 -12.66 30.99 19.39
CA GLY A 56 -12.67 29.70 20.09
C GLY A 56 -12.33 28.48 19.24
N GLN A 57 -11.96 28.66 17.96
CA GLN A 57 -11.62 27.56 17.06
C GLN A 57 -10.15 27.16 17.22
N THR A 58 -9.92 26.12 18.03
CA THR A 58 -8.57 25.57 18.32
C THR A 58 -8.18 24.38 17.44
N ASN A 59 -9.09 23.90 16.58
CA ASN A 59 -8.94 22.68 15.80
C ASN A 59 -7.66 22.67 14.94
N PHE A 60 -7.33 23.80 14.31
CA PHE A 60 -6.14 23.89 13.46
C PHE A 60 -4.83 23.77 14.25
N VAL A 61 -4.71 24.50 15.36
CA VAL A 61 -3.53 24.42 16.26
C VAL A 61 -3.42 23.01 16.85
N ARG A 62 -4.56 22.42 17.23
CA ARG A 62 -4.61 21.04 17.70
C ARG A 62 -4.17 20.05 16.63
N SER A 63 -4.52 20.27 15.35
CA SER A 63 -4.08 19.45 14.22
C SER A 63 -2.56 19.52 14.02
N LEU A 64 -1.99 20.72 14.06
CA LEU A 64 -0.53 20.94 14.01
C LEU A 64 0.20 20.19 15.12
N TRP A 65 -0.33 20.22 16.35
CA TRP A 65 0.26 19.50 17.47
C TRP A 65 0.10 17.98 17.34
N LYS A 66 -1.07 17.53 16.87
CA LYS A 66 -1.36 16.11 16.61
C LYS A 66 -0.57 15.54 15.45
N PHE A 67 -0.03 16.36 14.55
CA PHE A 67 0.80 15.89 13.45
C PHE A 67 1.93 14.99 13.96
N ASN A 68 2.70 15.43 14.96
CA ASN A 68 3.80 14.62 15.50
C ASN A 68 3.33 13.33 16.18
N GLN A 69 2.10 13.32 16.70
CA GLN A 69 1.50 12.15 17.34
C GLN A 69 0.95 11.14 16.32
N VAL A 70 0.43 11.61 15.19
CA VAL A 70 -0.14 10.75 14.14
C VAL A 70 0.96 10.18 13.24
N TYR A 71 1.99 10.98 12.94
CA TYR A 71 3.15 10.57 12.15
C TYR A 71 4.24 10.00 13.06
N ASP A 72 3.97 8.82 13.62
CA ASP A 72 4.85 8.04 14.49
C ASP A 72 5.10 6.64 13.88
N PRO A 73 6.36 6.24 13.63
CA PRO A 73 6.69 4.92 13.09
C PRO A 73 6.20 3.78 13.98
N ALA A 74 6.17 3.98 15.30
CA ALA A 74 5.68 2.98 16.23
C ALA A 74 4.19 2.69 16.03
N LEU A 75 3.39 3.70 15.68
CA LEU A 75 1.96 3.52 15.37
C LEU A 75 1.78 2.76 14.05
N MET A 76 2.60 3.03 13.04
CA MET A 76 2.55 2.32 11.75
C MET A 76 2.94 0.85 11.91
N LEU A 77 3.87 0.55 12.83
CA LEU A 77 4.30 -0.82 13.15
C LEU A 77 3.39 -1.53 14.16
N ALA A 78 2.55 -0.80 14.91
CA ALA A 78 1.74 -1.40 15.98
C ALA A 78 0.77 -2.46 15.45
N ASP A 79 0.17 -2.22 14.28
CA ASP A 79 -0.76 -3.16 13.66
C ASP A 79 -0.06 -4.42 13.14
N HIS A 80 1.20 -4.30 12.69
CA HIS A 80 2.04 -5.42 12.26
C HIS A 80 2.41 -6.37 13.41
N ARG A 81 2.41 -5.88 14.65
CA ARG A 81 2.72 -6.68 15.85
C ARG A 81 1.51 -7.41 16.42
N ARG A 82 0.31 -7.14 15.90
CA ARG A 82 -0.91 -7.77 16.41
C ARG A 82 -0.98 -9.23 15.97
N PRO A 83 -1.55 -10.12 16.79
CA PRO A 83 -1.76 -11.51 16.40
C PRO A 83 -2.68 -11.59 15.17
N VAL A 84 -2.36 -12.52 14.27
CA VAL A 84 -3.11 -12.80 13.05
C VAL A 84 -4.10 -13.93 13.34
N ALA A 85 -5.39 -13.69 13.11
CA ALA A 85 -6.43 -14.69 13.40
C ALA A 85 -6.40 -15.88 12.43
N TYR A 86 -5.92 -15.65 11.20
CA TYR A 86 -5.83 -16.64 10.12
C TYR A 86 -4.41 -16.61 9.55
N GLU A 87 -3.47 -17.24 10.25
CA GLU A 87 -2.10 -17.35 9.79
C GLU A 87 -2.01 -18.29 8.57
N MET A 88 -1.40 -17.82 7.49
CA MET A 88 -1.12 -18.65 6.33
C MET A 88 0.09 -19.54 6.64
N LYS A 89 -0.03 -20.84 6.37
CA LYS A 89 1.13 -21.74 6.45
C LYS A 89 2.14 -21.33 5.39
N LEU A 90 3.37 -21.11 5.81
CA LEU A 90 4.47 -20.90 4.87
C LEU A 90 4.62 -22.14 3.99
N PRO A 91 4.95 -21.98 2.70
CA PRO A 91 5.25 -23.11 1.83
C PRO A 91 6.42 -23.90 2.44
N PRO A 92 6.45 -25.23 2.23
CA PRO A 92 7.60 -26.02 2.66
C PRO A 92 8.88 -25.48 2.04
N PRO A 93 10.05 -25.65 2.70
CA PRO A 93 11.32 -25.23 2.15
C PRO A 93 11.51 -25.84 0.75
N PRO A 94 12.16 -25.11 -0.18
CA PRO A 94 12.38 -25.61 -1.54
C PRO A 94 13.03 -26.99 -1.51
N GLN A 95 12.39 -27.98 -2.11
CA GLN A 95 13.01 -29.29 -2.29
C GLN A 95 14.08 -29.17 -3.37
N ALA A 96 15.32 -29.57 -3.04
CA ALA A 96 16.46 -29.52 -3.96
C ALA A 96 16.30 -30.43 -5.19
N THR A 97 15.35 -31.37 -5.13
CA THR A 97 15.08 -32.32 -6.22
C THR A 97 13.57 -32.48 -6.34
N ILE A 98 13.02 -32.00 -7.44
CA ILE A 98 11.63 -32.20 -7.82
C ILE A 98 11.61 -33.41 -8.74
N ASP A 99 10.82 -34.44 -8.40
CA ASP A 99 10.56 -35.55 -9.31
C ASP A 99 9.65 -35.07 -10.46
N PRO A 100 10.14 -35.03 -11.72
CA PRO A 100 9.34 -34.57 -12.85
C PRO A 100 8.10 -35.44 -13.09
N GLN A 101 8.14 -36.72 -12.74
CA GLN A 101 6.99 -37.63 -12.92
C GLN A 101 5.91 -37.44 -11.84
N GLY A 102 6.26 -36.84 -10.70
CA GLY A 102 5.31 -36.47 -9.64
C GLY A 102 4.61 -35.12 -9.86
N LEU A 103 5.01 -34.36 -10.89
CA LEU A 103 4.41 -33.07 -11.18
C LEU A 103 3.06 -33.24 -11.89
N TYR A 104 2.00 -32.74 -11.26
CA TYR A 104 0.72 -32.57 -11.94
C TYR A 104 0.83 -31.39 -12.92
N ILE A 105 0.92 -31.72 -14.21
CA ILE A 105 0.84 -30.73 -15.28
C ILE A 105 -0.62 -30.60 -15.69
N LEU A 106 -1.23 -29.44 -15.40
CA LEU A 106 -2.56 -29.12 -15.91
C LEU A 106 -2.46 -28.94 -17.42
N ASN A 107 -2.80 -30.00 -18.16
CA ASN A 107 -2.86 -29.93 -19.62
C ASN A 107 -3.97 -28.95 -20.04
N PRO A 108 -3.72 -28.06 -21.01
CA PRO A 108 -4.76 -27.22 -21.56
C PRO A 108 -5.85 -28.11 -22.16
N ARG A 109 -7.10 -27.97 -21.69
CA ARG A 109 -8.24 -28.78 -22.16
C ARG A 109 -8.66 -28.51 -23.62
N GLY A 110 -7.85 -27.78 -24.39
CA GLY A 110 -8.20 -27.31 -25.73
C GLY A 110 -9.50 -26.47 -25.73
N ARG A 111 -10.08 -26.26 -26.91
CA ARG A 111 -11.38 -25.58 -27.05
C ARG A 111 -12.53 -26.39 -26.41
N SER A 112 -12.45 -27.71 -26.43
CA SER A 112 -13.50 -28.60 -25.91
C SER A 112 -13.74 -28.51 -24.40
N GLY A 113 -12.84 -27.92 -23.62
CA GLY A 113 -12.98 -27.77 -22.17
C GLY A 113 -13.48 -26.40 -21.70
N ARG A 114 -13.82 -25.50 -22.62
CA ARG A 114 -14.29 -24.14 -22.31
C ARG A 114 -15.80 -24.15 -22.14
N SER A 115 -16.30 -23.42 -21.14
CA SER A 115 -17.75 -23.20 -20.92
C SER A 115 -18.28 -21.99 -21.68
N ILE A 116 -17.56 -21.52 -22.69
CA ILE A 116 -17.83 -20.28 -23.42
C ILE A 116 -18.24 -20.70 -24.83
N ASP A 117 -19.32 -20.12 -25.34
CA ASP A 117 -19.80 -20.36 -26.70
C ASP A 117 -18.90 -19.67 -27.75
N ASP A 118 -18.99 -20.15 -28.98
CA ASP A 118 -18.16 -19.67 -30.09
C ASP A 118 -18.32 -18.17 -30.37
N ALA A 119 -19.52 -17.61 -30.15
CA ALA A 119 -19.77 -16.19 -30.43
C ALA A 119 -19.08 -15.29 -29.39
N THR A 120 -19.12 -15.68 -28.12
CA THR A 120 -18.38 -15.00 -27.06
C THR A 120 -16.87 -15.12 -27.27
N GLU A 121 -16.35 -16.26 -27.75
CA GLU A 121 -14.93 -16.42 -28.08
C GLU A 121 -14.50 -15.49 -29.22
N GLN A 122 -15.28 -15.40 -30.30
CA GLN A 122 -15.00 -14.50 -31.42
C GLN A 122 -15.02 -13.03 -31.01
N PHE A 123 -15.96 -12.63 -30.15
CA PHE A 123 -16.00 -11.27 -29.62
C PHE A 123 -14.73 -10.94 -28.83
N VAL A 124 -14.27 -11.85 -27.95
CA VAL A 124 -13.04 -11.65 -27.15
C VAL A 124 -11.80 -11.60 -28.04
N GLU A 125 -11.70 -12.45 -29.06
CA GLU A 125 -10.59 -12.42 -30.02
C GLU A 125 -10.59 -11.13 -30.85
N ALA A 126 -11.75 -10.68 -31.33
CA ALA A 126 -11.89 -9.44 -32.10
C ALA A 126 -11.60 -8.17 -31.27
N THR A 127 -11.85 -8.23 -29.96
CA THR A 127 -11.63 -7.10 -29.03
C THR A 127 -10.31 -7.17 -28.27
N ARG A 128 -9.53 -8.24 -28.45
CA ARG A 128 -8.19 -8.36 -27.88
C ARG A 128 -7.30 -7.27 -28.49
N THR A 129 -6.92 -6.30 -27.66
CA THR A 129 -6.10 -5.17 -28.07
C THR A 129 -4.72 -5.68 -28.48
N GLY A 130 -4.40 -5.62 -29.77
CA GLY A 130 -3.13 -6.09 -30.34
C GLY A 130 -3.22 -6.77 -31.71
N THR A 131 -4.43 -7.02 -32.24
CA THR A 131 -4.65 -7.66 -33.55
C THR A 131 -5.43 -6.81 -34.56
N SER A 132 -5.78 -5.58 -34.19
CA SER A 132 -6.36 -4.60 -35.12
C SER A 132 -5.23 -3.75 -35.72
N GLU A 133 -4.74 -4.14 -36.89
CA GLU A 133 -4.18 -3.21 -37.89
C GLU A 133 -5.31 -2.62 -38.73
#